data_AF-A0A8E2J3U0-F1
#
_entry.id   AF-A0A8E2J3U0-F1
#
_cell.length_a   1.000
_cell.length_b   1.000
_cell.length_c   1.000
_cell.angle_alpha   90.00
_cell.angle_beta   90.00
_cell.angle_gamma   90.00
#
_symmetry.space_group_name_H-M   'P 1'
#
loop_
_entity.id
_entity.type
_entity.pdbx_description
1 polymer ?
#
loop_
_entity_poly.entity_id
_entity_poly.type
_entity_poly.pdbx_seq_one_letter_code
_entity_poly.pdbx_strand_id
1 'polypeptide(L)'
;MAIAAGSRHTLYAFIADNHLSPMNQQHADSFPASPPFEQQIGESKTAPPDSPRKQTAPLTHLLILSSILAPIALLPYLATRTRLNALQRTVAETGRASTGLRHDLSHLIAAFTARRTEHERLVSLLNEMNTNMSWLRRRAEQAAADRAASEGRVLKELRAMKMELEKLEAAAVHSEQARAQTDRAERDKLQKLAAENDKVKSRLSRLDDLGSSLADVAAFMHEMELQQGMLPRKDDGRGIERIRQLAYKLQKDGSSCDRNDSKDDTHTSDPRTDAARSTTEERSF
;
A
#
# COMPACT_ATOMS: atom_id res chain seq x y z
N MET A 1 -11.02 18.05 -22.36
CA MET A 1 -9.57 18.22 -22.10
C MET A 1 -8.94 16.84 -22.19
N ALA A 2 -8.38 16.52 -23.36
CA ALA A 2 -7.89 15.18 -23.69
C ALA A 2 -6.37 15.14 -23.46
N ILE A 3 -5.91 14.23 -22.60
CA ILE A 3 -4.49 13.99 -22.38
C ILE A 3 -4.06 12.87 -23.32
N ALA A 4 -3.38 13.30 -24.37
CA ALA A 4 -2.81 12.46 -25.39
C ALA A 4 -1.48 11.83 -24.91
N ALA A 5 -1.29 10.59 -25.34
CA ALA A 5 -0.05 10.04 -25.88
C ALA A 5 1.24 10.20 -25.06
N GLY A 6 1.63 9.11 -24.41
CA GLY A 6 2.99 8.87 -23.95
C GLY A 6 3.46 7.47 -24.34
N SER A 7 3.44 7.17 -25.64
CA SER A 7 4.02 5.94 -26.21
C SER A 7 5.54 5.97 -26.03
N ARG A 8 6.02 5.26 -25.01
CA ARG A 8 7.45 5.01 -24.81
C ARG A 8 7.78 3.64 -25.38
N HIS A 9 7.99 3.63 -26.69
CA HIS A 9 8.83 2.64 -27.35
C HIS A 9 10.26 2.78 -26.83
N THR A 10 10.67 1.90 -25.91
CA THR A 10 12.09 1.61 -25.71
C THR A 10 12.39 0.26 -26.34
N LEU A 11 12.93 0.36 -27.55
CA LEU A 11 13.75 -0.65 -28.21
C LEU A 11 14.85 -1.12 -27.25
N TYR A 12 14.68 -2.34 -26.72
CA TYR A 12 15.80 -3.18 -26.30
C TYR A 12 15.66 -4.51 -27.03
N ALA A 13 15.88 -4.44 -28.34
CA ALA A 13 16.42 -5.56 -29.06
C ALA A 13 17.92 -5.65 -28.76
N PHE A 14 18.42 -6.89 -28.75
CA PHE A 14 19.78 -7.20 -29.17
C PHE A 14 20.91 -7.13 -28.12
N ILE A 15 20.92 -8.10 -27.20
CA ILE A 15 22.18 -8.75 -26.74
C ILE A 15 21.82 -10.24 -26.54
N ALA A 16 21.77 -11.00 -27.64
CA ALA A 16 22.86 -11.88 -28.05
C ALA A 16 23.10 -13.01 -27.05
N ASP A 17 22.41 -14.12 -27.32
CA ASP A 17 22.70 -15.45 -26.80
C ASP A 17 24.18 -15.81 -27.04
N ASN A 18 25.01 -15.71 -26.00
CA ASN A 18 26.28 -16.42 -25.96
C ASN A 18 26.06 -17.80 -25.36
N HIS A 19 25.36 -18.63 -26.12
CA HIS A 19 25.26 -20.06 -25.93
C HIS A 19 26.61 -20.68 -26.34
N LEU A 20 27.59 -20.66 -25.43
CA LEU A 20 28.79 -21.49 -25.56
C LEU A 20 28.40 -22.95 -25.33
N SER A 21 27.94 -23.58 -26.42
CA SER A 21 27.94 -25.03 -26.55
C SER A 21 29.36 -25.55 -26.32
N PRO A 22 29.58 -26.51 -25.41
CA PRO A 22 30.81 -27.28 -25.39
C PRO A 22 30.82 -28.17 -26.63
N MET A 23 31.53 -27.71 -27.65
CA MET A 23 31.83 -28.51 -28.82
C MET A 23 32.74 -29.66 -28.39
N ASN A 24 32.09 -30.82 -28.25
CA ASN A 24 32.56 -32.14 -28.61
C ASN A 24 33.93 -32.17 -29.30
N GLN A 25 34.92 -32.74 -28.63
CA GLN A 25 36.08 -33.33 -29.31
C GLN A 25 36.35 -34.72 -28.73
N GLN A 26 35.52 -35.65 -29.16
CA GLN A 26 35.91 -37.04 -29.36
C GLN A 26 37.00 -37.11 -30.42
N HIS A 27 38.21 -37.50 -30.02
CA HIS A 27 39.15 -38.31 -30.79
C HIS A 27 39.69 -39.30 -29.73
N ALA A 28 39.26 -40.57 -29.68
CA ALA A 28 39.52 -41.64 -30.64
C ALA A 28 41.02 -41.75 -30.96
N ASP A 29 41.55 -42.97 -30.74
CA ASP A 29 42.90 -43.51 -31.03
C ASP A 29 43.55 -44.00 -29.72
N SER A 30 43.19 -45.17 -29.18
CA SER A 30 43.22 -46.52 -29.78
C SER A 30 44.64 -46.94 -30.21
N PHE A 31 45.19 -47.88 -29.44
CA PHE A 31 46.24 -48.88 -29.78
C PHE A 31 47.73 -48.50 -29.69
N PRO A 32 48.65 -49.51 -29.60
CA PRO A 32 48.57 -50.77 -28.85
C PRO A 32 49.86 -51.09 -28.06
N ALA A 33 49.77 -52.17 -27.28
CA ALA A 33 50.88 -52.93 -26.75
C ALA A 33 51.93 -53.32 -27.82
N SER A 34 53.21 -53.32 -27.43
CA SER A 34 54.24 -54.22 -27.95
C SER A 34 55.36 -54.38 -26.89
N PRO A 35 55.70 -55.62 -26.47
CA PRO A 35 56.89 -55.96 -25.70
C PRO A 35 58.05 -56.37 -26.65
N PRO A 36 58.96 -57.28 -26.26
CA PRO A 36 60.31 -57.11 -25.72
C PRO A 36 61.44 -57.25 -26.77
N PHE A 37 62.66 -56.85 -26.41
CA PHE A 37 63.92 -57.11 -27.13
C PHE A 37 64.98 -57.18 -26.01
N GLU A 38 65.59 -58.29 -25.59
CA GLU A 38 66.18 -59.47 -26.22
C GLU A 38 67.27 -59.17 -27.28
N GLN A 39 68.49 -58.95 -26.79
CA GLN A 39 69.76 -59.33 -27.43
C GLN A 39 70.76 -59.62 -26.31
N GLN A 40 71.01 -60.87 -25.90
CA GLN A 40 71.78 -61.94 -26.55
C GLN A 40 73.31 -61.71 -26.64
N ILE A 41 74.04 -62.64 -25.99
CA ILE A 41 75.27 -63.35 -26.46
C ILE A 41 76.58 -62.52 -26.48
N GLY A 42 77.74 -62.96 -25.99
CA GLY A 42 78.24 -64.27 -25.52
C GLY A 42 79.43 -64.07 -24.56
N GLU A 43 79.74 -65.00 -23.65
CA GLU A 43 80.48 -66.25 -23.87
C GLU A 43 81.85 -66.10 -24.55
N SER A 44 82.91 -66.10 -23.73
CA SER A 44 84.10 -66.98 -23.88
C SER A 44 84.97 -66.82 -22.63
N LYS A 45 85.15 -67.81 -21.74
CA LYS A 45 85.77 -69.15 -21.86
C LYS A 45 87.26 -69.15 -21.48
N THR A 46 87.56 -70.06 -20.53
CA THR A 46 88.81 -70.78 -20.21
C THR A 46 89.96 -70.13 -19.41
N ALA A 47 90.27 -70.79 -18.30
CA ALA A 47 91.56 -70.85 -17.60
C ALA A 47 92.41 -72.07 -18.10
N PRO A 48 93.50 -72.46 -17.39
CA PRO A 48 94.96 -72.19 -17.49
C PRO A 48 95.70 -73.29 -18.35
N PRO A 49 97.06 -73.48 -18.49
CA PRO A 49 98.16 -73.28 -17.52
C PRO A 49 99.60 -72.93 -18.05
N ASP A 50 100.54 -72.83 -17.10
CA ASP A 50 101.99 -73.11 -17.10
C ASP A 50 103.04 -72.31 -17.92
N SER A 51 103.99 -71.78 -17.15
CA SER A 51 105.38 -71.35 -17.45
C SER A 51 106.23 -72.43 -18.17
N PRO A 52 107.44 -72.19 -18.76
CA PRO A 52 108.48 -71.26 -18.28
C PRO A 52 109.45 -70.62 -19.33
N ARG A 53 110.42 -69.83 -18.80
CA ARG A 53 111.75 -69.42 -19.36
C ARG A 53 111.87 -68.16 -20.23
N LYS A 54 112.44 -67.12 -19.58
CA LYS A 54 113.63 -66.30 -19.93
C LYS A 54 113.89 -66.00 -21.42
N GLN A 55 113.80 -64.72 -21.84
CA GLN A 55 114.87 -63.97 -22.55
C GLN A 55 114.42 -62.54 -22.96
N THR A 56 115.17 -61.54 -22.45
CA THR A 56 115.51 -60.23 -23.05
C THR A 56 114.42 -59.28 -23.56
N ALA A 57 113.87 -58.48 -22.63
CA ALA A 57 113.39 -57.09 -22.72
C ALA A 57 113.03 -56.45 -24.10
N PRO A 58 111.81 -56.69 -24.63
CA PRO A 58 111.13 -55.78 -25.58
C PRO A 58 110.33 -54.65 -24.88
N LEU A 59 110.26 -54.66 -23.55
CA LEU A 59 109.51 -53.71 -22.72
C LEU A 59 110.01 -52.27 -22.88
N THR A 60 111.31 -52.07 -23.11
CA THR A 60 111.90 -50.74 -23.31
C THR A 60 111.45 -50.12 -24.63
N HIS A 61 111.34 -50.90 -25.71
CA HIS A 61 110.84 -50.39 -26.98
C HIS A 61 109.34 -50.08 -26.93
N LEU A 62 108.52 -50.89 -26.24
CA LEU A 62 107.11 -50.55 -26.00
C LEU A 62 106.95 -49.32 -25.09
N LEU A 63 107.82 -49.13 -24.11
CA LEU A 63 107.84 -47.93 -23.27
C LEU A 63 108.25 -46.68 -24.07
N ILE A 64 109.23 -46.77 -24.96
CA ILE A 64 109.64 -45.64 -25.80
C ILE A 64 108.56 -45.32 -26.84
N LEU A 65 107.99 -46.32 -27.52
CA LEU A 65 106.95 -46.13 -28.52
C LEU A 65 105.63 -45.66 -27.88
N SER A 66 105.24 -46.22 -26.73
CA SER A 66 104.10 -45.69 -25.97
C SER A 66 104.36 -44.30 -25.40
N SER A 67 105.59 -43.97 -25.00
CA SER A 67 105.92 -42.63 -24.51
C SER A 67 105.80 -41.54 -25.59
N ILE A 68 105.98 -41.87 -26.86
CA ILE A 68 105.82 -40.92 -27.99
C ILE A 68 104.40 -40.97 -28.54
N LEU A 69 103.80 -42.15 -28.66
CA LEU A 69 102.46 -42.30 -29.22
C LEU A 69 101.35 -41.92 -28.21
N ALA A 70 101.58 -42.12 -26.91
CA ALA A 70 100.64 -41.74 -25.86
C ALA A 70 100.32 -40.24 -25.88
N PRO A 71 101.26 -39.27 -25.86
CA PRO A 71 100.89 -37.86 -25.88
C PRO A 71 100.12 -37.46 -27.15
N ILE A 72 100.46 -38.04 -28.31
CA ILE A 72 99.77 -37.77 -29.58
C ILE A 72 98.32 -38.31 -29.54
N ALA A 73 98.09 -39.48 -28.96
CA ALA A 73 96.74 -40.06 -28.81
C ALA A 73 95.95 -39.47 -27.62
N LEU A 74 96.64 -39.02 -26.56
CA LEU A 74 96.05 -38.63 -25.29
C LEU A 74 95.67 -37.14 -25.24
N LEU A 75 96.38 -36.26 -25.96
CA LEU A 75 95.99 -34.85 -26.10
C LEU A 75 94.59 -34.65 -26.70
N PRO A 76 94.23 -35.23 -27.87
CA PRO A 76 92.88 -35.09 -28.42
C PRO A 76 91.82 -35.73 -27.51
N TYR A 77 92.17 -36.80 -26.80
CA TYR A 77 91.30 -37.43 -25.80
C TYR A 77 91.04 -36.51 -24.59
N LEU A 78 92.05 -35.82 -24.07
CA LEU A 78 91.86 -34.85 -22.98
C LEU A 78 91.08 -33.60 -23.44
N ALA A 79 91.32 -33.12 -24.66
CA ALA A 79 90.58 -31.99 -25.23
C ALA A 79 89.09 -32.31 -25.42
N THR A 80 88.76 -33.52 -25.90
CA THR A 80 87.36 -33.97 -26.01
C THR A 80 86.73 -34.16 -24.64
N ARG A 81 87.46 -34.72 -23.66
CA ARG A 81 86.98 -34.90 -22.28
C ARG A 81 86.67 -33.57 -21.59
N THR A 82 87.52 -32.54 -21.77
CA THR A 82 87.27 -31.21 -21.21
C THR A 82 86.05 -30.54 -21.85
N ARG A 83 85.89 -30.65 -23.18
CA ARG A 83 84.68 -30.16 -23.89
C ARG A 83 83.41 -30.88 -23.45
N LEU A 84 83.47 -32.18 -23.26
CA LEU A 84 82.32 -32.97 -22.80
C LEU A 84 81.89 -32.56 -21.39
N ASN A 85 82.85 -32.33 -20.48
CA ASN A 85 82.57 -31.81 -19.14
C ASN A 85 81.95 -30.39 -19.20
N ALA A 86 82.44 -29.52 -20.09
CA ALA A 86 81.87 -28.18 -20.27
C ALA A 86 80.42 -28.25 -20.80
N LEU A 87 80.17 -29.12 -21.79
CA LEU A 87 78.83 -29.33 -22.34
C LEU A 87 77.88 -29.89 -21.26
N GLN A 88 78.33 -30.87 -20.48
CA GLN A 88 77.55 -31.41 -19.35
C GLN A 88 77.20 -30.33 -18.32
N ARG A 89 78.13 -29.41 -18.02
CA ARG A 89 77.83 -28.26 -17.14
C ARG A 89 76.77 -27.35 -17.75
N THR A 90 76.89 -27.01 -19.04
CA THR A 90 75.87 -26.18 -19.71
C THR A 90 74.50 -26.87 -19.78
N VAL A 91 74.46 -28.18 -19.99
CA VAL A 91 73.21 -28.97 -19.96
C VAL A 91 72.62 -29.00 -18.55
N ALA A 92 73.46 -29.12 -17.51
CA ALA A 92 73.00 -29.05 -16.12
C ALA A 92 72.48 -27.65 -15.75
N GLU A 93 73.13 -26.59 -16.22
CA GLU A 93 72.73 -25.20 -15.98
C GLU A 93 71.43 -24.85 -16.70
N THR A 94 71.31 -25.18 -17.99
CA THR A 94 70.07 -25.02 -18.75
C THR A 94 68.95 -25.89 -18.19
N GLY A 95 69.26 -27.09 -17.69
CA GLY A 95 68.32 -27.96 -16.97
C GLY A 95 67.76 -27.28 -15.72
N ARG A 96 68.62 -26.67 -14.89
CA ARG A 96 68.20 -25.93 -13.69
C ARG A 96 67.32 -24.72 -14.04
N ALA A 97 67.71 -23.95 -15.05
CA ALA A 97 66.92 -22.81 -15.52
C ALA A 97 65.54 -23.25 -16.03
N SER A 98 65.47 -24.34 -16.79
CA SER A 98 64.22 -24.94 -17.28
C SER A 98 63.32 -25.41 -16.13
N THR A 99 63.87 -26.05 -15.10
CA THR A 99 63.10 -26.44 -13.91
C THR A 99 62.57 -25.24 -13.14
N GLY A 100 63.34 -24.15 -13.05
CA GLY A 100 62.90 -22.90 -12.43
C GLY A 100 61.72 -22.29 -13.18
N LEU A 101 61.84 -22.11 -14.50
CA LEU A 101 60.76 -21.59 -15.35
C LEU A 101 59.49 -22.46 -15.27
N ARG A 102 59.63 -23.80 -15.21
CA ARG A 102 58.49 -24.70 -15.03
C ARG A 102 57.80 -24.50 -13.69
N HIS A 103 58.57 -24.28 -12.62
CA HIS A 103 58.02 -23.99 -11.31
C HIS A 103 57.30 -22.64 -11.29
N ASP A 104 57.90 -21.60 -11.87
CA ASP A 104 57.31 -20.26 -11.96
C ASP A 104 56.04 -20.26 -12.80
N LEU A 105 56.02 -20.96 -13.95
CA LEU A 105 54.82 -21.13 -14.75
C LEU A 105 53.73 -21.88 -13.97
N SER A 106 54.11 -22.93 -13.24
CA SER A 106 53.16 -23.69 -12.41
C SER A 106 52.58 -22.81 -11.29
N HIS A 107 53.40 -21.97 -10.66
CA HIS A 107 52.97 -21.02 -9.65
C HIS A 107 52.05 -19.93 -10.25
N LEU A 108 52.38 -19.39 -11.42
CA LEU A 108 51.55 -18.40 -12.12
C LEU A 108 50.21 -18.99 -12.56
N ILE A 109 50.20 -20.24 -13.05
CA ILE A 109 48.96 -20.96 -13.38
C ILE A 109 48.12 -21.13 -12.12
N ALA A 110 48.70 -21.55 -10.99
CA ALA A 110 47.99 -21.70 -9.72
C ALA A 110 47.44 -20.36 -9.18
N ALA A 111 48.20 -19.27 -9.31
CA ALA A 111 47.75 -17.94 -8.92
C ALA A 111 46.62 -17.42 -9.83
N PHE A 112 46.69 -17.69 -11.13
CA PHE A 112 45.66 -17.31 -12.09
C PHE A 112 44.36 -18.08 -11.85
N THR A 113 44.43 -19.38 -11.60
CA THR A 113 43.24 -20.19 -11.29
C THR A 113 42.59 -19.73 -9.97
N ALA A 114 43.38 -19.40 -8.95
CA ALA A 114 42.85 -18.83 -7.70
C ALA A 114 42.08 -17.52 -7.96
N ARG A 115 42.67 -16.56 -8.67
CA ARG A 115 42.01 -15.29 -9.03
C ARG A 115 40.74 -15.50 -9.88
N ARG A 116 40.76 -16.48 -10.78
CA ARG A 116 39.58 -16.83 -11.59
C ARG A 116 38.43 -17.30 -10.71
N THR A 117 38.68 -18.16 -9.72
CA THR A 117 37.63 -18.62 -8.80
C THR A 117 37.06 -17.49 -7.93
N GLU A 118 37.89 -16.52 -7.54
CA GLU A 118 37.42 -15.31 -6.83
C GLU A 118 36.53 -14.45 -7.73
N HIS A 119 36.93 -14.27 -9.00
CA HIS A 119 36.12 -13.53 -9.96
C HIS A 119 34.77 -14.20 -10.21
N GLU A 120 34.75 -15.53 -10.38
CA GLU A 120 33.51 -16.31 -10.52
C GLU A 120 32.58 -16.13 -9.31
N ARG A 121 33.13 -16.12 -8.08
CA ARG A 121 32.35 -15.82 -6.86
C ARG A 121 31.77 -14.41 -6.84
N LEU A 122 32.54 -13.41 -7.24
CA LEU A 122 32.07 -12.03 -7.32
C LEU A 122 30.97 -11.87 -8.36
N VAL A 123 31.12 -12.50 -9.53
CA VAL A 123 30.09 -12.51 -10.57
C VAL A 123 28.80 -13.18 -10.06
N SER A 124 28.92 -14.30 -9.34
CA SER A 124 27.78 -14.96 -8.72
C SER A 124 27.06 -14.05 -7.72
N LEU A 125 27.81 -13.36 -6.85
CA LEU A 125 27.24 -12.44 -5.87
C LEU A 125 26.57 -11.22 -6.53
N LEU A 126 27.19 -10.66 -7.58
CA LEU A 126 26.59 -9.56 -8.33
C LEU A 126 25.29 -10.00 -9.03
N ASN A 127 25.25 -11.23 -9.56
CA ASN A 127 24.05 -11.77 -10.16
C ASN A 127 22.94 -11.96 -9.12
N GLU A 128 23.26 -12.48 -7.94
CA GLU A 128 22.32 -12.60 -6.81
C GLU A 128 21.82 -11.23 -6.32
N MET A 129 22.71 -10.24 -6.23
CA MET A 129 22.32 -8.88 -5.89
C MET A 129 21.37 -8.29 -6.94
N ASN A 130 21.63 -8.53 -8.23
CA ASN A 130 20.78 -8.07 -9.32
C ASN A 130 19.40 -8.75 -9.30
N THR A 131 19.33 -10.06 -9.05
CA THR A 131 18.05 -10.76 -8.89
C THR A 131 17.27 -10.23 -7.69
N ASN A 132 17.93 -10.03 -6.54
CA ASN A 132 17.33 -9.44 -5.34
C ASN A 132 16.81 -8.02 -5.59
N MET A 133 17.57 -7.18 -6.29
CA MET A 133 17.16 -5.82 -6.64
C MET A 133 15.95 -5.83 -7.58
N SER A 134 15.93 -6.73 -8.58
CA SER A 134 14.79 -6.89 -9.48
C SER A 134 13.52 -7.35 -8.76
N TRP A 135 13.66 -8.24 -7.77
CA TRP A 135 12.56 -8.71 -6.93
C TRP A 135 12.02 -7.58 -6.04
N LEU A 136 12.91 -6.82 -5.38
CA LEU A 136 12.52 -5.65 -4.58
C LEU A 136 11.81 -4.60 -5.43
N ARG A 137 12.29 -4.35 -6.65
CA ARG A 137 11.66 -3.45 -7.60
C ARG A 137 10.23 -3.88 -7.94
N ARG A 138 10.03 -5.15 -8.30
CA ARG A 138 8.69 -5.70 -8.58
C ARG A 138 7.77 -5.59 -7.35
N ARG A 139 8.30 -5.86 -6.16
CA ARG A 139 7.54 -5.71 -4.91
C ARG A 139 7.13 -4.26 -4.65
N ALA A 140 8.02 -3.31 -4.92
CA ALA A 140 7.70 -1.88 -4.79
C ALA A 140 6.64 -1.43 -5.81
N GLU A 141 6.75 -1.88 -7.07
CA GLU A 141 5.77 -1.63 -8.12
C GLU A 141 4.40 -2.23 -7.76
N GLN A 142 4.38 -3.45 -7.22
CA GLN A 142 3.14 -4.09 -6.74
C GLN A 142 2.52 -3.33 -5.58
N ALA A 143 3.30 -2.94 -4.58
CA ALA A 143 2.82 -2.15 -3.46
C ALA A 143 2.27 -0.78 -3.89
N ALA A 144 2.87 -0.16 -4.91
CA ALA A 144 2.36 1.08 -5.50
C ALA A 144 1.03 0.86 -6.22
N ALA A 145 0.88 -0.24 -6.96
CA ALA A 145 -0.38 -0.60 -7.61
C ALA A 145 -1.50 -0.88 -6.58
N ASP A 146 -1.18 -1.58 -5.48
CA ASP A 146 -2.14 -1.86 -4.41
C ASP A 146 -2.60 -0.58 -3.70
N ARG A 147 -1.69 0.38 -3.46
CA ARG A 147 -2.04 1.71 -2.92
C ARG A 147 -2.95 2.50 -3.87
N ALA A 148 -2.62 2.53 -5.16
CA ALA A 148 -3.46 3.19 -6.16
C ALA A 148 -4.86 2.55 -6.24
N ALA A 149 -4.95 1.22 -6.10
CA ALA A 149 -6.22 0.51 -6.08
C ALA A 149 -7.05 0.81 -4.82
N SER A 150 -6.43 0.89 -3.65
CA SER A 150 -7.14 1.22 -2.40
C SER A 150 -7.58 2.69 -2.38
N GLU A 151 -6.75 3.64 -2.81
CA GLU A 151 -7.12 5.05 -2.99
C GLU A 151 -8.32 5.19 -3.93
N GLY A 152 -8.32 4.44 -5.04
CA GLY A 152 -9.45 4.39 -5.97
C GLY A 152 -10.75 3.88 -5.34
N ARG A 153 -10.69 2.95 -4.37
CA ARG A 153 -11.87 2.48 -3.62
C ARG A 153 -12.36 3.56 -2.65
N VAL A 154 -11.46 4.16 -1.88
CA VAL A 154 -11.79 5.23 -0.93
C VAL A 154 -12.44 6.42 -1.64
N LEU A 155 -11.93 6.84 -2.81
CA LEU A 155 -12.55 7.92 -3.58
C LEU A 155 -13.95 7.58 -4.09
N LYS A 156 -14.20 6.30 -4.43
CA LYS A 156 -15.54 5.85 -4.83
C LYS A 156 -16.51 5.88 -3.65
N GLU A 157 -16.07 5.42 -2.48
CA GLU A 157 -16.86 5.44 -1.24
C GLU A 157 -17.17 6.88 -0.80
N LEU A 158 -16.18 7.78 -0.81
CA LEU A 158 -16.39 9.21 -0.53
C LEU A 158 -17.39 9.84 -1.48
N ARG A 159 -17.35 9.49 -2.77
CA ARG A 159 -18.34 9.97 -3.75
C ARG A 159 -19.73 9.41 -3.46
N ALA A 160 -19.84 8.14 -3.08
CA ALA A 160 -21.12 7.53 -2.72
C ALA A 160 -21.73 8.19 -1.47
N MET A 161 -20.95 8.37 -0.40
CA MET A 161 -21.38 9.06 0.81
C MET A 161 -21.81 10.50 0.53
N LYS A 162 -21.08 11.22 -0.35
CA LYS A 162 -21.48 12.57 -0.75
C LYS A 162 -22.86 12.59 -1.42
N MET A 163 -23.12 11.66 -2.34
CA MET A 163 -24.44 11.55 -2.98
C MET A 163 -25.54 11.18 -1.99
N GLU A 164 -25.24 10.36 -0.99
CA GLU A 164 -26.20 10.03 0.08
C GLU A 164 -26.50 11.22 0.98
N LEU A 165 -25.49 12.00 1.37
CA LEU A 165 -25.67 13.23 2.14
C LEU A 165 -26.52 14.25 1.38
N GLU A 166 -26.25 14.45 0.09
CA GLU A 166 -27.03 15.35 -0.77
C GLU A 166 -28.50 14.88 -0.88
N LYS A 167 -28.72 13.58 -0.97
CA LYS A 167 -30.07 12.99 -0.97
C LYS A 167 -30.80 13.20 0.37
N LEU A 168 -30.10 13.03 1.49
CA LEU A 168 -30.65 13.25 2.83
C LEU A 168 -30.98 14.73 3.08
N GLU A 169 -30.11 15.63 2.61
CA GLU A 169 -30.33 17.08 2.67
C GLU A 169 -31.58 17.48 1.87
N ALA A 170 -31.72 17.00 0.64
CA ALA A 170 -32.91 17.24 -0.17
C ALA A 170 -34.19 16.70 0.49
N ALA A 171 -34.13 15.52 1.12
CA ALA A 171 -35.25 14.95 1.85
C ALA A 171 -35.62 15.76 3.11
N ALA A 172 -34.62 16.28 3.83
CA ALA A 172 -34.82 17.13 5.01
C ALA A 172 -35.50 18.45 4.63
N VAL A 173 -35.02 19.12 3.58
CA VAL A 173 -35.62 20.36 3.06
C VAL A 173 -37.08 20.13 2.65
N HIS A 174 -37.38 19.01 1.96
CA HIS A 174 -38.75 18.66 1.60
C HIS A 174 -39.63 18.41 2.83
N SER A 175 -39.12 17.72 3.85
CA SER A 175 -39.85 17.47 5.10
C SER A 175 -40.13 18.77 5.86
N GLU A 176 -39.15 19.68 5.92
CA GLU A 176 -39.32 20.99 6.54
C GLU A 176 -40.35 21.84 5.81
N GLN A 177 -40.33 21.84 4.47
CA GLN A 177 -41.33 22.54 3.68
C GLN A 177 -42.74 21.98 3.90
N ALA A 178 -42.88 20.65 4.00
CA ALA A 178 -44.17 20.03 4.31
C ALA A 178 -44.68 20.44 5.70
N ARG A 179 -43.81 20.46 6.72
CA ARG A 179 -44.15 20.96 8.07
C ARG A 179 -44.54 22.44 8.06
N ALA A 180 -43.80 23.26 7.34
CA ALA A 180 -44.12 24.68 7.20
C ALA A 180 -45.49 24.90 6.54
N GLN A 181 -45.91 24.02 5.62
CA GLN A 181 -47.24 24.07 5.02
C GLN A 181 -48.34 23.65 6.00
N THR A 182 -48.12 22.59 6.80
CA THR A 182 -49.08 22.18 7.82
C THR A 182 -49.28 23.27 8.87
N ASP A 183 -48.19 23.89 9.34
CA ASP A 183 -48.23 24.95 10.33
C ASP A 183 -48.96 26.20 9.81
N ARG A 184 -48.76 26.56 8.52
CA ARG A 184 -49.51 27.64 7.87
C ARG A 184 -50.99 27.33 7.80
N ALA A 185 -51.36 26.12 7.37
CA ALA A 185 -52.76 25.71 7.31
C ALA A 185 -53.43 25.71 8.69
N GLU A 186 -52.70 25.37 9.75
CA GLU A 186 -53.19 25.47 11.14
C GLU A 186 -53.36 26.92 11.58
N ARG A 187 -52.40 27.80 11.31
CA ARG A 187 -52.53 29.25 11.59
C ARG A 187 -53.72 29.86 10.88
N ASP A 188 -53.95 29.51 9.61
CA ASP A 188 -55.11 29.98 8.85
C ASP A 188 -56.43 29.51 9.46
N LYS A 189 -56.49 28.27 9.97
CA LYS A 189 -57.68 27.75 10.68
C LYS A 189 -57.92 28.50 11.98
N LEU A 190 -56.88 28.72 12.78
CA LEU A 190 -56.99 29.48 14.03
C LEU A 190 -57.43 30.91 13.77
N GLN A 191 -56.89 31.56 12.73
CA GLN A 191 -57.29 32.91 12.33
C GLN A 191 -58.78 32.98 11.91
N LYS A 192 -59.26 31.97 11.18
CA LYS A 192 -60.69 31.87 10.82
C LYS A 192 -61.58 31.71 12.05
N LEU A 193 -61.21 30.83 12.98
CA LEU A 193 -61.95 30.63 14.22
C LEU A 193 -61.98 31.89 15.08
N ALA A 194 -60.85 32.62 15.16
CA ALA A 194 -60.79 33.90 15.85
C ALA A 194 -61.74 34.94 15.22
N ALA A 195 -61.70 35.09 13.89
CA ALA A 195 -62.59 36.01 13.17
C ALA A 195 -64.08 35.61 13.28
N GLU A 196 -64.39 34.33 13.37
CA GLU A 196 -65.76 33.85 13.65
C GLU A 196 -66.18 34.15 15.09
N ASN A 197 -65.28 33.97 16.06
CA ASN A 197 -65.53 34.32 17.45
C ASN A 197 -65.83 35.82 17.59
N ASP A 198 -65.05 36.69 16.94
CA ASP A 198 -65.30 38.14 16.91
C ASP A 198 -66.67 38.48 16.31
N LYS A 199 -67.09 37.78 15.24
CA LYS A 199 -68.43 37.93 14.67
C LYS A 199 -69.51 37.50 15.67
N VAL A 200 -69.31 36.40 16.39
CA VAL A 200 -70.24 35.95 17.43
C VAL A 200 -70.32 36.98 18.56
N LYS A 201 -69.18 37.48 19.06
CA LYS A 201 -69.12 38.55 20.06
C LYS A 201 -69.89 39.79 19.59
N SER A 202 -69.72 40.23 18.34
CA SER A 202 -70.46 41.37 17.77
C SER A 202 -71.97 41.13 17.63
N ARG A 203 -72.41 39.87 17.48
CA ARG A 203 -73.84 39.52 17.48
C ARG A 203 -74.40 39.51 18.88
N LEU A 204 -73.63 39.03 19.85
CA LEU A 204 -74.00 39.04 21.26
C LEU A 204 -74.10 40.47 21.81
N SER A 205 -73.19 41.38 21.42
CA SER A 205 -73.28 42.79 21.83
C SER A 205 -74.57 43.47 21.33
N ARG A 206 -75.06 43.13 20.13
CA ARG A 206 -76.36 43.61 19.64
C ARG A 206 -77.55 43.09 20.45
N LEU A 207 -77.43 41.89 21.05
CA LEU A 207 -78.46 41.36 21.95
C LEU A 207 -78.45 42.09 23.29
N ASP A 208 -77.29 42.60 23.73
CA ASP A 208 -77.19 43.42 24.93
C ASP A 208 -77.87 44.79 24.73
N ASP A 209 -77.63 45.43 23.57
CA ASP A 209 -78.34 46.65 23.16
C ASP A 209 -79.87 46.43 23.14
N LEU A 210 -80.31 45.29 22.61
CA LEU A 210 -81.72 44.90 22.61
C LEU A 210 -82.24 44.71 24.04
N GLY A 211 -81.47 44.08 24.92
CA GLY A 211 -81.79 43.91 26.34
C GLY A 211 -82.02 45.26 27.03
N SER A 212 -81.14 46.24 26.81
CA SER A 212 -81.30 47.60 27.33
C SER A 212 -82.56 48.27 26.79
N SER A 213 -82.79 48.23 25.48
CA SER A 213 -83.99 48.83 24.88
C SER A 213 -85.29 48.19 25.39
N LEU A 214 -85.28 46.88 25.62
CA LEU A 214 -86.43 46.14 26.16
C LEU A 214 -86.69 46.50 27.64
N ALA A 215 -85.63 46.77 28.41
CA ALA A 215 -85.74 47.30 29.78
C ALA A 215 -86.37 48.70 29.78
N ASP A 216 -85.97 49.57 28.86
CA ASP A 216 -86.52 50.93 28.71
C ASP A 216 -88.00 50.89 28.32
N VAL A 217 -88.39 50.01 27.38
CA VAL A 217 -89.80 49.81 27.02
C VAL A 217 -90.61 49.29 28.21
N ALA A 218 -90.09 48.34 28.98
CA ALA A 218 -90.77 47.85 30.18
C ALA A 218 -90.96 48.96 31.23
N ALA A 219 -89.94 49.80 31.44
CA ALA A 219 -90.01 50.94 32.34
C ALA A 219 -91.07 51.96 31.89
N PHE A 220 -91.08 52.30 30.59
CA PHE A 220 -92.08 53.19 30.01
C PHE A 220 -93.51 52.63 30.11
N MET A 221 -93.71 51.34 29.80
CA MET A 221 -95.02 50.69 29.93
C MET A 221 -95.52 50.74 31.37
N HIS A 222 -94.64 50.52 32.35
CA HIS A 222 -94.97 50.63 33.76
C HIS A 222 -95.37 52.06 34.16
N GLU A 223 -94.61 53.06 33.69
CA GLU A 223 -94.92 54.47 33.90
C GLU A 223 -96.27 54.86 33.29
N MET A 224 -96.56 54.41 32.06
CA MET A 224 -97.83 54.64 31.39
C MET A 224 -99.02 54.03 32.16
N GLU A 225 -98.86 52.85 32.76
CA GLU A 225 -99.90 52.27 33.61
C GLU A 225 -100.16 53.12 34.86
N LEU A 226 -99.10 53.64 35.48
CA LEU A 226 -99.20 54.57 36.60
C LEU A 226 -99.94 55.85 36.20
N GLN A 227 -99.63 56.44 35.03
CA GLN A 227 -100.29 57.65 34.54
C GLN A 227 -101.78 57.44 34.21
N GLN A 228 -102.16 56.25 33.72
CA GLN A 228 -103.55 55.91 33.41
C GLN A 228 -104.37 55.51 34.65
N GLY A 229 -103.79 55.54 35.85
CA GLY A 229 -104.47 55.15 37.10
C GLY A 229 -104.79 53.66 37.17
N MET A 230 -104.11 52.84 36.35
CA MET A 230 -104.28 51.40 36.39
C MET A 230 -103.44 50.84 37.53
N LEU A 231 -104.12 50.34 38.57
CA LEU A 231 -103.44 49.68 39.69
C LEU A 231 -102.72 48.42 39.18
N PRO A 232 -101.44 48.22 39.56
CA PRO A 232 -100.67 47.05 39.13
C PRO A 232 -101.40 45.79 39.58
N ARG A 233 -101.85 44.99 38.62
CA ARG A 233 -102.46 43.69 38.90
C ARG A 233 -101.38 42.78 39.47
N LYS A 234 -101.72 42.05 40.53
CA LYS A 234 -100.83 41.10 41.21
C LYS A 234 -100.35 39.97 40.28
N ASP A 235 -101.17 39.65 39.29
CA ASP A 235 -100.83 38.74 38.20
C ASP A 235 -100.48 39.59 36.98
N ASP A 236 -99.27 39.42 36.44
CA ASP A 236 -98.65 40.17 35.35
C ASP A 236 -99.47 40.14 34.04
N GLY A 237 -100.62 40.82 34.06
CA GLY A 237 -101.67 40.67 33.05
C GLY A 237 -101.27 41.24 31.69
N ARG A 238 -100.30 42.15 31.67
CA ARG A 238 -99.77 42.79 30.46
C ARG A 238 -98.35 42.35 30.11
N GLY A 239 -97.72 41.53 30.96
CA GLY A 239 -96.41 40.95 30.67
C GLY A 239 -95.23 41.90 30.89
N ILE A 240 -95.41 43.01 31.61
CA ILE A 240 -94.35 44.01 31.84
C ILE A 240 -93.21 43.37 32.64
N GLU A 241 -93.55 42.56 33.64
CA GLU A 241 -92.54 41.89 34.46
C GLU A 241 -91.81 40.80 33.66
N ARG A 242 -92.51 40.09 32.76
CA ARG A 242 -91.85 39.18 31.79
C ARG A 242 -90.85 39.89 30.89
N ILE A 243 -91.20 41.08 30.37
CA ILE A 243 -90.29 41.88 29.53
C ILE A 243 -89.07 42.30 30.36
N ARG A 244 -89.27 42.79 31.59
CA ARG A 244 -88.17 43.18 32.49
C ARG A 244 -87.24 42.01 32.84
N GLN A 245 -87.81 40.84 33.12
CA GLN A 245 -87.04 39.62 33.38
C GLN A 245 -86.28 39.14 32.13
N LEU A 246 -86.88 39.26 30.95
CA LEU A 246 -86.21 38.93 29.68
C LEU A 246 -85.02 39.87 29.44
N ALA A 247 -85.22 41.17 29.61
CA ALA A 247 -84.18 42.18 29.49
C ALA A 247 -83.02 41.92 30.48
N TYR A 248 -83.35 41.66 31.75
CA TYR A 248 -82.36 41.33 32.77
C TYR A 248 -81.59 40.05 32.45
N LYS A 249 -82.26 39.02 31.91
CA LYS A 249 -81.58 37.79 31.46
C LYS A 249 -80.64 38.07 30.30
N LEU A 250 -81.08 38.81 29.29
CA LEU A 250 -80.24 39.18 28.14
C LEU A 250 -78.99 39.96 28.56
N GLN A 251 -79.15 40.93 29.47
CA GLN A 251 -78.05 41.75 29.98
C GLN A 251 -77.09 40.96 30.91
N LYS A 252 -77.65 40.06 31.72
CA LYS A 252 -76.86 39.18 32.60
C LYS A 252 -76.05 38.16 31.80
N ASP A 253 -76.65 37.59 30.75
CA ASP A 253 -75.99 36.60 29.91
C ASP A 253 -74.91 37.27 29.03
N GLY A 254 -75.16 38.48 28.52
CA GLY A 254 -74.17 39.28 27.77
C GLY A 254 -72.96 39.71 28.60
N SER A 255 -73.18 40.18 29.83
CA SER A 255 -72.10 40.63 30.74
C SER A 255 -71.22 39.51 31.31
N SER A 256 -71.65 38.25 31.21
CA SER A 256 -70.91 37.10 31.71
C SER A 256 -69.70 36.73 30.83
N CYS A 257 -69.68 37.13 29.55
CA CYS A 257 -68.62 36.77 28.61
C CYS A 257 -67.29 37.51 28.81
N ASP A 258 -67.28 38.72 29.38
CA ASP A 258 -66.04 39.52 29.50
C ASP A 258 -65.22 39.22 30.76
N ARG A 259 -65.76 38.48 31.74
CA ARG A 259 -65.11 38.31 33.06
C ARG A 259 -64.08 37.18 33.16
N ASN A 260 -63.93 36.34 32.14
CA ASN A 260 -63.04 35.17 32.22
C ASN A 260 -61.66 35.34 31.56
N ASP A 261 -61.42 36.41 30.79
CA ASP A 261 -60.15 36.57 30.04
C ASP A 261 -58.97 37.14 30.88
N SER A 262 -59.19 37.51 32.15
CA SER A 262 -58.17 38.19 32.97
C SER A 262 -57.68 37.37 34.18
N LYS A 263 -57.72 36.03 34.12
CA LYS A 263 -57.25 35.18 35.23
C LYS A 263 -56.22 34.11 34.84
N ASP A 264 -55.55 34.28 33.70
CA ASP A 264 -54.51 33.35 33.25
C ASP A 264 -53.18 34.10 32.98
N ASP A 265 -52.78 34.92 33.95
CA ASP A 265 -51.40 35.34 34.07
C ASP A 265 -50.63 34.29 34.87
N THR A 266 -49.46 33.92 34.36
CA THR A 266 -48.34 33.29 35.06
C THR A 266 -48.42 31.81 35.43
N HIS A 267 -48.19 30.93 34.44
CA HIS A 267 -47.24 29.83 34.60
C HIS A 267 -46.62 29.45 33.24
N THR A 268 -45.80 30.35 32.70
CA THR A 268 -44.84 30.01 31.64
C THR A 268 -43.69 29.22 32.27
N SER A 269 -43.91 27.94 32.53
CA SER A 269 -42.83 27.00 32.80
C SER A 269 -42.08 26.74 31.50
N ASP A 270 -40.95 27.42 31.37
CA ASP A 270 -39.95 27.32 30.31
C ASP A 270 -39.32 25.91 30.30
N PRO A 271 -39.58 25.03 29.32
CA PRO A 271 -39.00 23.69 29.28
C PRO A 271 -37.78 23.71 28.35
N ARG A 272 -36.73 24.46 28.71
CA ARG A 272 -35.61 24.64 27.78
C ARG A 272 -34.21 24.77 28.36
N THR A 273 -33.89 24.00 29.39
CA THR A 273 -32.48 23.66 29.71
C THR A 273 -32.48 22.34 30.48
N ASP A 274 -32.10 21.22 29.86
CA ASP A 274 -31.54 20.01 30.52
C ASP A 274 -31.28 18.86 29.52
N ALA A 275 -30.82 19.16 28.30
CA ALA A 275 -30.47 18.14 27.30
C ALA A 275 -29.04 18.26 26.80
N ALA A 276 -28.12 18.70 27.66
CA ALA A 276 -26.71 18.58 27.39
C ALA A 276 -25.99 18.26 28.70
N ARG A 277 -25.49 17.03 28.85
CA ARG A 277 -24.07 16.73 29.15
C ARG A 277 -23.91 15.34 29.76
N SER A 278 -22.97 14.59 29.18
CA SER A 278 -22.22 13.47 29.78
C SER A 278 -22.71 12.04 29.53
N THR A 279 -22.58 11.59 28.29
CA THR A 279 -22.13 10.21 28.02
C THR A 279 -20.84 10.28 27.21
N THR A 280 -19.72 10.12 27.91
CA THR A 280 -18.40 9.81 27.34
C THR A 280 -17.79 8.87 28.37
N GLU A 281 -18.07 7.56 28.30
CA GLU A 281 -17.28 6.59 27.53
C GLU A 281 -15.78 6.90 27.59
N GLU A 282 -15.13 6.45 28.66
CA GLU A 282 -13.69 6.21 28.65
C GLU A 282 -13.46 4.73 29.00
N ARG A 283 -13.33 3.94 27.92
CA ARG A 283 -13.02 2.52 27.94
C ARG A 283 -11.50 2.41 27.80
N SER A 284 -10.82 2.23 28.93
CA SER A 284 -9.37 2.01 28.95
C SER A 284 -8.98 0.67 28.34
N PHE A 285 -7.85 0.75 27.64
CA PHE A 285 -7.07 -0.26 26.95
C PHE A 285 -6.73 -1.51 27.78
#